data_AF-A0A7E5WW89-F1
#
_entry.id   AF-A0A7E5WW89-F1
#
_cell.length_a   1.000
_cell.length_b   1.000
_cell.length_c   1.000
_cell.angle_alpha   90.00
_cell.angle_beta   90.00
_cell.angle_gamma   90.00
#
_symmetry.space_group_name_H-M   'P 1'
#
loop_
_entity.id
_entity.type
_entity.pdbx_description
1 polymer ?
#
loop_
_entity_poly.entity_id
_entity_poly.type
_entity_poly.pdbx_seq_one_letter_code
_entity_poly.pdbx_strand_id
1 'polypeptide(L)'
;MMKNGHVIAGVLHSYHVINDEKLFLIRDSAAQEDVKNNWSYLIEWLADLEVYLTATDLECITNGKGSTLLRLFYQLFLHLDKRDRTNFIKRERKMVSSLVEKMGHRFKVDKIPEEEESFVDNLSKPLLNEKHFIDWQKKKAEQIKDTYDYIRHKYSKMLKKIEESNTPMNVKAAIPPKLTGNERKDMDKFAQKYPCKFENYTYEELLALEQKAQEQKSSISDSEWAKGYMNDLYTRMRKKSDSEEFQKQIRNVLSGTMWDLSIAEEESKLDTELAKKVMKLSQFEKQMCTQIMETKQQARNLVKNRVQAEKEFADQREQQFNQFLDNVKEQIQLEVTEIDFEKQRQAMLHKRLYGEKMKRKRQHYYEICYDTVLSLIDYATKYAYFTKLLEDDIPEHFIHEWKTLYYKQQPIFDILDPMEDLIKEKTEEEAAAPS
;
A
#
# COMPACT_ATOMS: atom_id res chain seq x y z
N MET A 1 -12.85 -59.05 23.96
CA MET A 1 -12.77 -57.61 23.69
C MET A 1 -12.42 -57.28 22.24
N MET A 2 -11.29 -57.73 21.67
CA MET A 2 -10.94 -57.35 20.28
C MET A 2 -11.77 -57.99 19.14
N LYS A 3 -12.65 -58.95 19.47
CA LYS A 3 -13.47 -59.67 18.46
C LYS A 3 -14.56 -58.79 17.82
N ASN A 4 -15.04 -57.79 18.54
CA ASN A 4 -16.20 -56.98 18.14
C ASN A 4 -15.86 -55.88 17.12
N GLY A 5 -14.58 -55.74 16.72
CA GLY A 5 -14.13 -54.73 15.75
C GLY A 5 -14.09 -53.29 16.29
N HIS A 6 -14.71 -53.00 17.44
CA HIS A 6 -14.78 -51.67 18.05
C HIS A 6 -13.41 -51.02 18.30
N VAL A 7 -12.43 -51.81 18.75
CA VAL A 7 -11.06 -51.32 18.96
C VAL A 7 -10.39 -50.90 17.65
N ILE A 8 -10.62 -51.64 16.56
CA ILE A 8 -10.07 -51.30 15.23
C ILE A 8 -10.75 -50.04 14.72
N ALA A 9 -12.06 -49.90 14.91
CA ALA A 9 -12.78 -48.67 14.59
C ALA A 9 -12.25 -47.44 15.35
N GLY A 10 -11.94 -47.59 16.64
CA GLY A 10 -11.33 -46.54 17.45
C GLY A 10 -9.93 -46.14 16.98
N VAL A 11 -9.12 -47.11 16.54
CA VAL A 11 -7.81 -46.82 15.92
C VAL A 11 -7.99 -46.10 14.58
N LEU A 12 -8.94 -46.52 13.75
CA LEU A 12 -9.20 -45.84 12.48
C LEU A 12 -9.75 -44.41 12.67
N HIS A 13 -10.51 -44.18 13.74
CA HIS A 13 -11.00 -42.86 14.15
C HIS A 13 -9.86 -41.94 14.64
N SER A 14 -8.95 -42.45 15.47
CA SER A 14 -7.83 -41.64 15.99
C SER A 14 -6.86 -41.19 14.89
N TYR A 15 -6.78 -41.95 13.79
CA TYR A 15 -6.03 -41.60 12.57
C TYR A 15 -6.89 -40.85 11.52
N HIS A 16 -8.13 -40.46 11.87
CA HIS A 16 -9.09 -39.76 11.01
C HIS A 16 -9.38 -40.43 9.67
N VAL A 17 -9.29 -41.76 9.60
CA VAL A 17 -9.74 -42.53 8.44
C VAL A 17 -11.28 -42.58 8.41
N ILE A 18 -11.89 -42.51 9.59
CA ILE A 18 -13.32 -42.63 9.82
C ILE A 18 -13.80 -41.40 10.59
N ASN A 19 -14.97 -40.87 10.22
CA ASN A 19 -15.63 -39.75 10.91
C ASN A 19 -16.43 -40.21 12.14
N ASP A 20 -16.73 -39.28 13.04
CA ASP A 20 -17.52 -39.52 14.27
C ASP A 20 -18.86 -40.22 13.98
N GLU A 21 -19.53 -39.84 12.89
CA GLU A 21 -20.79 -40.44 12.42
C GLU A 21 -20.65 -41.92 12.06
N LYS A 22 -19.52 -42.31 11.47
CA LYS A 22 -19.23 -43.69 11.11
C LYS A 22 -18.82 -44.52 12.33
N LEU A 23 -18.10 -43.93 13.29
CA LEU A 23 -17.78 -44.60 14.56
C LEU A 23 -19.04 -44.93 15.36
N PHE A 24 -20.07 -44.08 15.30
CA PHE A 24 -21.38 -44.29 15.94
C PHE A 24 -22.15 -45.51 15.40
N LEU A 25 -21.84 -45.97 14.18
CA LEU A 25 -22.47 -47.17 13.59
C LEU A 25 -21.97 -48.48 14.22
N ILE A 26 -20.82 -48.46 14.91
CA ILE A 26 -20.23 -49.65 15.52
C ILE A 26 -20.66 -49.79 16.97
N ARG A 27 -21.28 -50.93 17.27
CA ARG A 27 -21.77 -51.25 18.63
C ARG A 27 -20.74 -52.07 19.39
N ASP A 28 -20.45 -51.71 20.63
CA ASP A 28 -19.58 -52.50 21.52
C ASP A 28 -20.37 -53.63 22.21
N SER A 29 -20.98 -54.49 21.40
CA SER A 29 -21.79 -55.64 21.83
C SER A 29 -21.10 -56.94 21.44
N ALA A 30 -21.19 -57.96 22.30
CA ALA A 30 -20.63 -59.29 22.07
C ALA A 30 -21.59 -60.25 21.33
N ALA A 31 -22.75 -59.75 20.89
CA ALA A 31 -23.71 -60.54 20.12
C ALA A 31 -23.16 -60.86 18.71
N GLN A 32 -23.31 -62.11 18.27
CA GLN A 32 -22.72 -62.59 17.01
C GLN A 32 -23.23 -61.82 15.77
N GLU A 33 -24.45 -61.30 15.83
CA GLU A 33 -25.06 -60.47 14.77
C GLU A 33 -24.41 -59.08 14.70
N ASP A 34 -24.20 -58.43 15.87
CA ASP A 34 -23.52 -57.14 15.96
C ASP A 34 -22.06 -57.24 15.52
N VAL A 35 -21.35 -58.33 15.87
CA VAL A 35 -19.98 -58.56 15.42
C VAL A 35 -19.90 -58.68 13.90
N LYS A 36 -20.81 -59.45 13.27
CA LYS A 36 -20.85 -59.59 11.80
C LYS A 36 -21.14 -58.26 11.11
N ASN A 37 -22.08 -57.48 11.63
CA ASN A 37 -22.42 -56.16 11.11
C ASN A 37 -21.26 -55.16 11.28
N ASN A 38 -20.58 -55.16 12.42
CA ASN A 38 -19.41 -54.32 12.64
C ASN A 38 -18.29 -54.66 11.63
N TRP A 39 -18.06 -55.95 11.37
CA TRP A 39 -17.04 -56.39 10.42
C TRP A 39 -17.42 -56.12 8.96
N SER A 40 -18.70 -56.12 8.58
CA SER A 40 -19.09 -55.71 7.22
C SER A 40 -18.75 -54.24 6.96
N TYR A 41 -19.00 -53.35 7.92
CA TYR A 41 -18.60 -51.95 7.81
C TYR A 41 -17.08 -51.77 7.83
N LEU A 42 -16.38 -52.51 8.69
CA LEU A 42 -14.92 -52.44 8.76
C LEU A 42 -14.25 -52.97 7.49
N ILE A 43 -14.79 -53.96 6.80
CA ILE A 43 -14.24 -54.42 5.51
C ILE A 43 -14.24 -53.30 4.48
N GLU A 44 -15.34 -52.55 4.38
CA GLU A 44 -15.43 -51.42 3.46
C GLU A 44 -14.40 -50.33 3.81
N TRP A 45 -14.25 -50.01 5.10
CA TRP A 45 -13.31 -48.97 5.55
C TRP A 45 -11.84 -49.41 5.52
N LEU A 46 -11.58 -50.71 5.63
CA LEU A 46 -10.25 -51.28 5.47
C LEU A 46 -9.86 -51.38 3.98
N ALA A 47 -10.83 -51.57 3.09
CA ALA A 47 -10.61 -51.48 1.65
C ALA A 47 -10.16 -50.07 1.23
N ASP A 48 -10.70 -49.02 1.86
CA ASP A 48 -10.24 -47.62 1.70
C ASP A 48 -8.79 -47.38 2.17
N LEU A 49 -8.22 -48.34 2.92
CA LEU A 49 -6.82 -48.36 3.37
C LEU A 49 -5.94 -49.34 2.59
N GLU A 50 -6.46 -49.91 1.50
CA GLU A 50 -5.81 -50.96 0.70
C GLU A 50 -5.52 -52.25 1.49
N VAL A 51 -6.23 -52.47 2.61
CA VAL A 51 -6.14 -53.69 3.42
C VAL A 51 -7.34 -54.59 3.12
N TYR A 52 -7.10 -55.64 2.34
CA TYR A 52 -8.13 -56.62 1.96
C TYR A 52 -8.12 -57.81 2.91
N LEU A 53 -9.29 -58.13 3.49
CA LEU A 53 -9.49 -59.30 4.33
C LEU A 53 -10.20 -60.40 3.54
N THR A 54 -9.66 -61.62 3.58
CA THR A 54 -10.35 -62.78 3.00
C THR A 54 -11.40 -63.34 3.96
N ALA A 55 -12.40 -64.05 3.45
CA ALA A 55 -13.47 -64.65 4.28
C ALA A 55 -12.91 -65.62 5.34
N THR A 56 -11.82 -66.32 5.02
CA THR A 56 -11.10 -67.21 5.95
C THR A 56 -10.38 -66.45 7.07
N ASP A 57 -9.87 -65.25 6.78
CA ASP A 57 -9.23 -64.40 7.79
C ASP A 57 -10.27 -63.82 8.76
N LEU A 58 -11.44 -63.45 8.24
CA LEU A 58 -12.56 -62.92 9.03
C LEU A 58 -13.08 -63.98 10.00
N GLU A 59 -13.27 -65.22 9.55
CA GLU A 59 -13.64 -66.33 10.43
C GLU A 59 -12.57 -66.60 11.50
N CYS A 60 -11.29 -66.48 11.15
CA CYS A 60 -10.20 -66.63 12.11
C CYS A 60 -10.18 -65.51 13.16
N ILE A 61 -10.52 -64.28 12.77
CA ILE A 61 -10.59 -63.12 13.66
C ILE A 61 -11.81 -63.20 14.59
N THR A 62 -12.99 -63.56 14.08
CA THR A 62 -14.20 -63.75 14.90
C THR A 62 -14.03 -64.91 15.88
N ASN A 63 -13.30 -65.95 15.49
CA ASN A 63 -12.96 -67.07 16.37
C ASN A 63 -11.84 -66.73 17.38
N GLY A 64 -11.14 -65.60 17.21
CA GLY A 64 -10.15 -65.10 18.17
C GLY A 64 -8.74 -65.63 18.00
N LYS A 65 -8.37 -66.08 16.78
CA LYS A 65 -6.98 -66.47 16.51
C LYS A 65 -6.11 -65.22 16.51
N GLY A 66 -5.20 -65.13 17.48
CA GLY A 66 -4.35 -63.95 17.67
C GLY A 66 -3.36 -63.70 16.53
N SER A 67 -2.96 -64.73 15.77
CA SER A 67 -1.98 -64.60 14.68
C SER A 67 -2.51 -63.81 13.48
N THR A 68 -3.76 -64.04 13.08
CA THR A 68 -4.39 -63.29 11.98
C THR A 68 -4.71 -61.86 12.38
N LEU A 69 -5.13 -61.66 13.63
CA LEU A 69 -5.35 -60.34 14.22
C LEU A 69 -4.04 -59.52 14.31
N LEU A 70 -2.93 -60.14 14.71
CA LEU A 70 -1.62 -59.50 14.78
C LEU A 70 -1.12 -59.09 13.38
N ARG A 71 -1.31 -59.96 12.38
CA ARG A 71 -1.00 -59.65 10.98
C ARG A 71 -1.81 -58.45 10.47
N LEU A 72 -3.10 -58.41 10.79
CA LEU A 72 -3.98 -57.29 10.46
C LEU A 72 -3.50 -55.99 11.14
N PHE A 73 -3.16 -56.02 12.42
CA PHE A 73 -2.63 -54.86 13.13
C PHE A 73 -1.29 -54.37 12.56
N TYR A 74 -0.41 -55.29 12.15
CA TYR A 74 0.86 -54.93 11.52
C TYR A 74 0.65 -54.28 10.15
N GLN A 75 -0.27 -54.81 9.33
CA GLN A 75 -0.66 -54.19 8.06
C GLN A 75 -1.29 -52.81 8.29
N LEU A 76 -2.23 -52.70 9.23
CA LEU A 76 -2.80 -51.42 9.62
C LEU A 76 -1.73 -50.42 10.06
N PHE A 77 -0.78 -50.84 10.90
CA PHE A 77 0.32 -49.99 11.35
C PHE A 77 1.15 -49.45 10.18
N LEU A 78 1.55 -50.29 9.22
CA LEU A 78 2.34 -49.86 8.06
C LEU A 78 1.60 -48.87 7.15
N HIS A 79 0.30 -49.06 6.97
CA HIS A 79 -0.53 -48.19 6.11
C HIS A 79 -0.94 -46.90 6.84
N LEU A 80 -1.19 -46.97 8.14
CA LEU A 80 -1.53 -45.83 8.97
C LEU A 80 -0.33 -44.94 9.27
N ASP A 81 0.87 -45.48 9.51
CA ASP A 81 2.10 -44.70 9.77
C ASP A 81 2.49 -43.84 8.55
N LYS A 82 2.37 -44.39 7.34
CA LYS A 82 2.55 -43.62 6.09
C LYS A 82 1.54 -42.49 5.98
N ARG A 83 0.28 -42.73 6.34
CA ARG A 83 -0.81 -41.75 6.24
C ARG A 83 -0.71 -40.69 7.33
N ASP A 84 -0.32 -41.05 8.54
CA ASP A 84 -0.07 -40.14 9.65
C ASP A 84 1.07 -39.19 9.36
N ARG A 85 2.17 -39.65 8.76
CA ARG A 85 3.23 -38.74 8.31
C ARG A 85 2.71 -37.74 7.28
N THR A 86 1.87 -38.16 6.33
CA THR A 86 1.26 -37.22 5.35
C THR A 86 0.21 -36.29 5.97
N ASN A 87 -0.55 -36.77 6.96
CA ASN A 87 -1.57 -36.00 7.67
C ASN A 87 -0.93 -35.02 8.65
N PHE A 88 0.15 -35.41 9.32
CA PHE A 88 1.01 -34.55 10.13
C PHE A 88 1.62 -33.45 9.26
N ILE A 89 2.18 -33.77 8.09
CA ILE A 89 2.68 -32.77 7.13
C ILE A 89 1.55 -31.84 6.64
N LYS A 90 0.35 -32.37 6.37
CA LYS A 90 -0.82 -31.56 6.02
C LYS A 90 -1.30 -30.69 7.17
N ARG A 91 -1.20 -31.17 8.42
CA ARG A 91 -1.58 -30.45 9.64
C ARG A 91 -0.58 -29.35 9.96
N GLU A 92 0.72 -29.63 9.91
CA GLU A 92 1.76 -28.61 9.96
C GLU A 92 1.58 -27.59 8.85
N ARG A 93 1.34 -28.00 7.60
CA ARG A 93 1.03 -27.04 6.52
C ARG A 93 -0.22 -26.23 6.78
N LYS A 94 -1.28 -26.80 7.36
CA LYS A 94 -2.52 -26.07 7.72
C LYS A 94 -2.30 -25.11 8.89
N MET A 95 -1.57 -25.54 9.93
CA MET A 95 -1.22 -24.76 11.12
C MET A 95 -0.26 -23.62 10.75
N VAL A 96 0.73 -23.90 9.91
CA VAL A 96 1.63 -22.90 9.32
C VAL A 96 0.87 -21.99 8.36
N SER A 97 -0.10 -22.49 7.59
CA SER A 97 -0.98 -21.64 6.74
C SER A 97 -2.08 -20.90 7.53
N SER A 98 -2.24 -21.17 8.82
CA SER A 98 -3.14 -20.42 9.72
C SER A 98 -2.38 -19.47 10.64
N LEU A 99 -1.11 -19.76 10.97
CA LEU A 99 -0.20 -18.84 11.67
C LEU A 99 0.43 -17.83 10.73
N VAL A 100 0.76 -18.24 9.51
CA VAL A 100 0.97 -17.32 8.40
C VAL A 100 -0.43 -17.00 7.93
N GLU A 101 -0.96 -15.83 8.31
CA GLU A 101 -2.00 -15.19 7.49
C GLU A 101 -1.56 -15.40 6.05
N LYS A 102 -2.30 -16.22 5.29
CA LYS A 102 -2.15 -16.17 3.84
C LYS A 102 -2.29 -14.71 3.53
N MET A 103 -1.19 -14.07 3.11
CA MET A 103 -1.24 -12.75 2.51
C MET A 103 -2.07 -12.93 1.25
N GLY A 104 -3.40 -12.89 1.43
CA GLY A 104 -4.40 -13.03 0.41
C GLY A 104 -4.38 -11.73 -0.36
N HIS A 105 -3.35 -11.57 -1.18
CA HIS A 105 -2.92 -10.31 -1.76
C HIS A 105 -2.69 -9.22 -0.70
N ARG A 106 -1.66 -8.39 -0.87
CA ARG A 106 -1.56 -7.12 -0.10
C ARG A 106 -2.64 -6.10 -0.54
N PHE A 107 -3.72 -6.58 -1.17
CA PHE A 107 -4.79 -5.81 -1.79
C PHE A 107 -6.09 -6.61 -1.70
N LYS A 108 -7.16 -5.99 -1.20
CA LYS A 108 -8.53 -6.41 -1.52
C LYS A 108 -8.71 -6.24 -3.02
N VAL A 109 -8.87 -7.34 -3.75
CA VAL A 109 -9.31 -7.31 -5.14
C VAL A 109 -10.83 -7.53 -5.13
N ASP A 110 -11.56 -6.43 -5.03
CA ASP A 110 -12.96 -6.40 -5.44
C ASP A 110 -12.96 -6.44 -6.98
N LYS A 111 -13.61 -7.44 -7.59
CA LYS A 111 -13.89 -7.40 -9.04
C LYS A 111 -15.00 -6.40 -9.28
N ILE A 112 -14.63 -5.14 -9.32
CA ILE A 112 -15.40 -4.06 -9.90
C ILE A 112 -15.32 -4.26 -11.42
N PRO A 113 -16.43 -4.15 -12.19
CA PRO A 113 -16.35 -4.19 -13.64
C PRO A 113 -15.31 -3.16 -14.09
N GLU A 114 -14.28 -3.61 -14.81
CA GLU A 114 -13.28 -2.73 -15.40
C GLU A 114 -14.00 -1.86 -16.44
N GLU A 115 -14.42 -0.66 -16.03
CA GLU A 115 -14.45 0.45 -16.97
C GLU A 115 -13.01 0.62 -17.42
N GLU A 116 -12.74 0.43 -18.71
CA GLU A 116 -11.45 0.74 -19.31
C GLU A 116 -11.15 2.23 -19.03
N GLU A 117 -10.50 2.52 -17.91
CA GLU A 117 -9.94 3.84 -17.68
C GLU A 117 -8.85 4.01 -18.71
N SER A 118 -9.21 4.71 -19.80
CA SER A 118 -8.28 5.18 -20.81
C SER A 118 -7.03 5.66 -20.10
N PHE A 119 -5.89 5.05 -20.40
CA PHE A 119 -4.61 5.43 -19.82
C PHE A 119 -4.36 6.91 -20.14
N VAL A 120 -4.70 7.78 -19.20
CA VAL A 120 -4.53 9.23 -19.29
C VAL A 120 -3.36 9.55 -18.38
N ASP A 121 -2.23 9.88 -19.01
CA ASP A 121 -0.97 10.28 -18.38
C ASP A 121 -1.22 11.26 -17.22
N ASN A 122 -0.51 11.12 -16.10
CA ASN A 122 -0.76 11.88 -14.87
C ASN A 122 -0.64 13.40 -15.08
N LEU A 123 0.10 13.83 -16.12
CA LEU A 123 0.19 15.22 -16.58
C LEU A 123 -1.09 15.76 -17.24
N SER A 124 -1.93 14.88 -17.78
CA SER A 124 -3.15 15.22 -18.53
C SER A 124 -4.45 15.12 -17.71
N LYS A 125 -4.39 14.53 -16.50
CA LYS A 125 -5.52 14.47 -15.55
C LYS A 125 -6.02 15.84 -15.08
N PRO A 126 -5.16 16.84 -14.79
CA PRO A 126 -5.63 18.20 -14.45
C PRO A 126 -6.39 18.86 -15.60
N LEU A 127 -5.94 18.68 -16.85
CA LEU A 127 -6.63 19.18 -18.05
C LEU A 127 -7.99 18.53 -18.28
N LEU A 128 -8.15 17.25 -17.94
CA LEU A 128 -9.43 16.56 -18.01
C LEU A 128 -10.41 17.07 -16.95
N ASN A 129 -9.92 17.27 -15.72
CA ASN A 129 -10.72 17.81 -14.61
C ASN A 129 -11.15 19.27 -14.87
N GLU A 130 -10.32 20.03 -15.59
CA GLU A 130 -10.62 21.41 -15.99
C GLU A 130 -11.36 21.53 -17.34
N LYS A 131 -11.92 20.44 -17.90
CA LYS A 131 -12.76 20.51 -19.12
C LYS A 131 -13.88 21.53 -19.01
N HIS A 132 -14.52 21.63 -17.85
CA HIS A 132 -15.56 22.62 -17.58
C HIS A 132 -15.04 24.07 -17.74
N PHE A 133 -13.78 24.32 -17.42
CA PHE A 133 -13.13 25.61 -17.59
C PHE A 133 -12.79 25.88 -19.07
N ILE A 134 -12.36 24.85 -19.80
CA ILE A 134 -12.14 24.92 -21.25
C ILE A 134 -13.46 25.22 -21.98
N ASP A 135 -14.55 24.54 -21.62
CA ASP A 135 -15.88 24.75 -22.21
C ASP A 135 -16.45 26.11 -21.83
N TRP A 136 -16.21 26.56 -20.59
CA TRP A 136 -16.54 27.91 -20.16
C TRP A 136 -15.76 28.97 -20.94
N GLN A 137 -14.47 28.78 -21.17
CA GLN A 137 -13.65 29.67 -21.99
C GLN A 137 -14.13 29.71 -23.45
N LYS A 138 -14.46 28.56 -24.05
CA LYS A 138 -15.03 28.49 -25.41
C LYS A 138 -16.33 29.27 -25.49
N LYS A 139 -17.24 29.04 -24.55
CA LYS A 139 -18.53 29.75 -24.47
C LYS A 139 -18.36 31.25 -24.27
N LYS A 140 -17.35 31.65 -23.49
CA LYS A 140 -17.00 33.07 -23.32
C LYS A 140 -16.39 33.69 -24.57
N ALA A 141 -15.53 32.97 -25.28
CA ALA A 141 -14.94 33.42 -26.53
C ALA A 141 -16.02 33.60 -27.61
N GLU A 142 -16.99 32.70 -27.66
CA GLU A 142 -18.14 32.79 -28.58
C GLU A 142 -19.02 34.01 -28.25
N GLN A 143 -19.32 34.26 -26.97
CA GLN A 143 -20.00 35.49 -26.53
C GLN A 143 -19.23 36.78 -26.89
N ILE A 144 -17.91 36.77 -26.76
CA ILE A 144 -17.07 37.92 -27.16
C ILE A 144 -17.11 38.10 -28.67
N LYS A 145 -17.08 37.01 -29.44
CA LYS A 145 -17.17 37.06 -30.89
C LYS A 145 -18.52 37.61 -31.36
N ASP A 146 -19.63 37.16 -30.77
CA ASP A 146 -20.97 37.65 -31.10
C ASP A 146 -21.13 39.14 -30.79
N THR A 147 -20.60 39.59 -29.64
CA THR A 147 -20.64 41.03 -29.29
C THR A 147 -19.77 41.85 -30.24
N TYR A 148 -18.59 41.36 -30.63
CA TYR A 148 -17.73 42.00 -31.63
C TYR A 148 -18.41 42.08 -33.01
N ASP A 149 -19.00 40.97 -33.50
CA ASP A 149 -19.68 40.92 -34.79
C ASP A 149 -20.92 41.84 -34.81
N TYR A 150 -21.68 41.90 -33.71
CA TYR A 150 -22.79 42.85 -33.54
C TYR A 150 -22.32 44.30 -33.63
N ILE A 151 -21.27 44.65 -32.88
CA ILE A 151 -20.69 46.00 -32.86
C ILE A 151 -20.17 46.37 -34.26
N ARG A 152 -19.42 45.48 -34.91
CA ARG A 152 -18.89 45.66 -36.27
C ARG A 152 -20.01 45.88 -37.29
N HIS A 153 -21.09 45.10 -37.22
CA HIS A 153 -22.25 45.30 -38.10
C HIS A 153 -22.96 46.62 -37.85
N LYS A 154 -23.08 47.05 -36.58
CA LYS A 154 -23.66 48.36 -36.22
C LYS A 154 -22.83 49.52 -36.77
N TYR A 155 -21.51 49.48 -36.63
CA TYR A 155 -20.60 50.51 -37.17
C TYR A 155 -20.58 50.52 -38.70
N SER A 156 -20.57 49.35 -39.35
CA SER A 156 -20.63 49.28 -40.82
C SER A 156 -21.92 49.88 -41.37
N LYS A 157 -23.07 49.67 -40.72
CA LYS A 157 -24.34 50.34 -41.10
C LYS A 157 -24.29 51.86 -40.91
N MET A 158 -23.61 52.33 -39.86
CA MET A 158 -23.44 53.77 -39.62
C MET A 158 -22.54 54.42 -40.67
N LEU A 159 -21.42 53.78 -41.02
CA LEU A 159 -20.50 54.27 -42.05
C LEU A 159 -21.14 54.33 -43.43
N LYS A 160 -21.90 53.30 -43.83
CA LYS A 160 -22.64 53.31 -45.11
C LYS A 160 -23.63 54.47 -45.19
N LYS A 161 -24.34 54.78 -44.09
CA LYS A 161 -25.24 55.95 -44.03
C LYS A 161 -24.50 57.29 -44.16
N ILE A 162 -23.26 57.38 -43.69
CA ILE A 162 -22.44 58.59 -43.79
C ILE A 162 -21.91 58.74 -45.22
N GLU A 163 -21.41 57.66 -45.83
CA GLU A 163 -20.95 57.65 -47.22
C GLU A 163 -22.07 57.96 -48.21
N GLU A 164 -23.29 57.44 -47.98
CA GLU A 164 -24.49 57.76 -48.77
C GLU A 164 -24.93 59.23 -48.65
N SER A 165 -24.50 59.95 -47.60
CA SER A 165 -24.88 61.34 -47.33
C SER A 165 -23.89 62.40 -47.85
N ASN A 166 -22.71 61.97 -48.34
CA ASN A 166 -21.66 62.88 -48.79
C ASN A 166 -21.88 63.29 -50.25
N THR A 167 -22.66 64.35 -50.46
CA THR A 167 -22.63 65.12 -51.72
C THR A 167 -21.51 66.17 -51.64
N PRO A 168 -20.55 66.20 -52.59
CA PRO A 168 -19.48 67.19 -52.58
C PRO A 168 -20.01 68.53 -53.09
N MET A 169 -20.19 69.49 -52.18
CA MET A 169 -20.58 70.87 -52.52
C MET A 169 -19.33 71.70 -52.80
N ASN A 170 -19.02 71.89 -54.08
CA ASN A 170 -18.04 72.86 -54.57
C ASN A 170 -18.81 74.11 -55.02
N VAL A 171 -18.75 75.20 -54.26
CA VAL A 171 -19.26 76.51 -54.71
C VAL A 171 -18.25 77.58 -54.35
N LYS A 172 -17.62 78.16 -55.39
CA LYS A 172 -16.83 79.39 -55.30
C LYS A 172 -17.77 80.58 -55.04
N ALA A 173 -17.58 81.28 -53.93
CA ALA A 173 -18.32 82.49 -53.60
C ALA A 173 -17.83 83.68 -54.47
N ALA A 174 -18.70 84.20 -55.33
CA ALA A 174 -18.52 85.48 -56.00
C ALA A 174 -19.16 86.59 -55.17
N ILE A 175 -18.36 87.56 -54.72
CA ILE A 175 -18.81 88.67 -53.86
C ILE A 175 -19.47 89.75 -54.74
N PRO A 176 -20.75 90.13 -54.54
CA PRO A 176 -21.34 91.28 -55.22
C PRO A 176 -21.07 92.61 -54.48
N PRO A 177 -21.10 93.76 -55.18
CA PRO A 177 -20.73 95.08 -54.63
C PRO A 177 -21.78 95.63 -53.65
N LYS A 178 -21.33 96.47 -52.71
CA LYS A 178 -22.15 97.05 -51.63
C LYS A 178 -22.94 98.28 -52.12
N LEU A 179 -24.28 98.25 -51.98
CA LEU A 179 -25.20 99.38 -52.21
C LEU A 179 -25.23 100.38 -51.03
N THR A 180 -25.59 101.64 -51.31
CA THR A 180 -25.50 102.79 -50.38
C THR A 180 -26.73 102.91 -49.46
N GLY A 181 -26.59 103.58 -48.30
CA GLY A 181 -27.53 103.52 -47.18
C GLY A 181 -28.88 104.24 -47.37
N ASN A 182 -29.00 105.15 -48.33
CA ASN A 182 -30.26 105.87 -48.61
C ASN A 182 -31.18 105.06 -49.53
N GLU A 183 -30.61 104.37 -50.53
CA GLU A 183 -31.34 103.50 -51.46
C GLU A 183 -32.04 102.35 -50.72
N ARG A 184 -31.39 101.76 -49.70
CA ARG A 184 -31.98 100.69 -48.88
C ARG A 184 -33.27 101.09 -48.13
N LYS A 185 -33.35 102.33 -47.65
CA LYS A 185 -34.49 102.81 -46.86
C LYS A 185 -35.72 103.07 -47.72
N ASP A 186 -35.51 103.58 -48.93
CA ASP A 186 -36.61 103.81 -49.87
C ASP A 186 -37.12 102.49 -50.47
N MET A 187 -36.24 101.52 -50.64
CA MET A 187 -36.59 100.15 -51.03
C MET A 187 -37.35 99.37 -49.94
N ASP A 188 -36.98 99.52 -48.66
CA ASP A 188 -37.74 98.91 -47.55
C ASP A 188 -39.15 99.50 -47.42
N LYS A 189 -39.32 100.82 -47.68
CA LYS A 189 -40.64 101.46 -47.77
C LYS A 189 -41.47 100.92 -48.94
N PHE A 190 -40.84 100.61 -50.08
CA PHE A 190 -41.52 100.00 -51.24
C PHE A 190 -41.99 98.57 -50.93
N ALA A 191 -41.13 97.74 -50.32
CA ALA A 191 -41.48 96.38 -49.92
C ALA A 191 -42.64 96.32 -48.92
N GLN A 192 -42.74 97.29 -48.02
CA GLN A 192 -43.87 97.41 -47.07
C GLN A 192 -45.16 97.89 -47.74
N LYS A 193 -45.09 98.72 -48.79
CA LYS A 193 -46.26 99.20 -49.54
C LYS A 193 -46.86 98.14 -50.47
N TYR A 194 -46.05 97.25 -51.03
CA TYR A 194 -46.48 96.17 -51.91
C TYR A 194 -46.00 94.81 -51.40
N PRO A 195 -46.63 94.26 -50.35
CA PRO A 195 -46.29 92.93 -49.87
C PRO A 195 -46.69 91.88 -50.92
N CYS A 196 -45.73 91.05 -51.36
CA CYS A 196 -46.03 89.89 -52.19
C CYS A 196 -46.88 88.90 -51.38
N LYS A 197 -48.18 88.89 -51.62
CA LYS A 197 -49.09 87.86 -51.10
C LYS A 197 -49.04 86.66 -52.04
N PHE A 198 -48.80 85.48 -51.49
CA PHE A 198 -48.79 84.24 -52.25
C PHE A 198 -50.20 83.67 -52.24
N GLU A 199 -50.88 83.74 -53.37
CA GLU A 199 -52.20 83.15 -53.59
C GLU A 199 -52.08 81.99 -54.58
N ASN A 200 -52.89 80.95 -54.39
CA ASN A 200 -52.86 79.74 -55.22
C ASN A 200 -53.69 79.97 -56.50
N TYR A 201 -53.09 80.57 -57.53
CA TYR A 201 -53.77 80.85 -58.81
C TYR A 201 -53.97 79.60 -59.67
N THR A 202 -55.10 79.55 -60.39
CA THR A 202 -55.44 78.48 -61.35
C THR A 202 -54.70 78.71 -62.68
N TYR A 203 -54.44 77.68 -63.47
CA TYR A 203 -53.62 77.76 -64.69
C TYR A 203 -54.11 78.80 -65.72
N GLU A 204 -55.41 78.95 -65.89
CA GLU A 204 -56.00 79.96 -66.78
C GLU A 204 -55.82 81.39 -66.23
N GLU A 205 -55.83 81.56 -64.91
CA GLU A 205 -55.56 82.84 -64.24
C GLU A 205 -54.08 83.23 -64.35
N LEU A 206 -53.18 82.24 -64.31
CA LEU A 206 -51.75 82.45 -64.54
C LEU A 206 -51.47 82.92 -65.98
N LEU A 207 -52.14 82.34 -66.98
CA LEU A 207 -52.04 82.77 -68.38
C LEU A 207 -52.57 84.21 -68.57
N ALA A 208 -53.67 84.56 -67.93
CA ALA A 208 -54.22 85.92 -67.99
C ALA A 208 -53.34 86.95 -67.25
N LEU A 209 -52.72 86.56 -66.13
CA LEU A 209 -51.75 87.39 -65.41
C LEU A 209 -50.45 87.56 -66.21
N GLU A 210 -50.00 86.53 -66.92
CA GLU A 210 -48.81 86.59 -67.77
C GLU A 210 -49.04 87.47 -69.01
N GLN A 211 -50.22 87.42 -69.64
CA GLN A 211 -50.61 88.35 -70.71
C GLN A 211 -50.67 89.80 -70.20
N LYS A 212 -51.29 90.05 -69.05
CA LYS A 212 -51.29 91.39 -68.40
C LYS A 212 -49.88 91.86 -68.03
N ALA A 213 -49.00 90.95 -67.60
CA ALA A 213 -47.62 91.27 -67.30
C ALA A 213 -46.80 91.53 -68.59
N GLN A 214 -47.09 90.87 -69.70
CA GLN A 214 -46.44 91.12 -71.00
C GLN A 214 -46.86 92.48 -71.59
N GLU A 215 -48.12 92.87 -71.44
CA GLU A 215 -48.60 94.22 -71.81
C GLU A 215 -47.94 95.31 -70.95
N GLN A 216 -47.80 95.07 -69.63
CA GLN A 216 -47.11 96.00 -68.71
C GLN A 216 -45.57 95.99 -68.85
N LYS A 217 -44.96 94.89 -69.31
CA LYS A 217 -43.52 94.80 -69.59
C LYS A 217 -43.06 95.75 -70.68
N SER A 218 -43.97 96.20 -71.56
CA SER A 218 -43.66 97.23 -72.56
C SER A 218 -43.41 98.63 -71.96
N SER A 219 -43.90 98.90 -70.74
CA SER A 219 -43.75 100.21 -70.07
C SER A 219 -42.74 100.23 -68.91
N ILE A 220 -42.33 99.06 -68.40
CA ILE A 220 -41.43 98.94 -67.23
C ILE A 220 -40.22 98.03 -67.56
N SER A 221 -39.61 98.24 -68.72
CA SER A 221 -38.24 97.77 -68.99
C SER A 221 -37.38 98.92 -69.44
N ASP A 222 -37.05 99.82 -68.50
CA ASP A 222 -35.68 100.28 -68.22
C ASP A 222 -35.67 101.40 -67.17
N SER A 223 -35.98 101.05 -65.93
CA SER A 223 -35.69 101.93 -64.79
C SER A 223 -34.56 101.29 -63.99
N GLU A 224 -33.37 101.92 -63.97
CA GLU A 224 -32.18 101.47 -63.25
C GLU A 224 -32.46 101.12 -61.77
N TRP A 225 -33.46 101.80 -61.18
CA TRP A 225 -33.95 101.56 -59.82
C TRP A 225 -34.51 100.14 -59.59
N ALA A 226 -35.27 99.57 -60.54
CA ALA A 226 -35.82 98.22 -60.41
C ALA A 226 -34.73 97.15 -60.49
N LYS A 227 -33.71 97.36 -61.34
CA LYS A 227 -32.52 96.51 -61.40
C LYS A 227 -31.70 96.61 -60.10
N GLY A 228 -31.59 97.81 -59.52
CA GLY A 228 -30.98 98.04 -58.21
C GLY A 228 -31.69 97.30 -57.07
N TYR A 229 -33.03 97.32 -57.04
CA TYR A 229 -33.83 96.61 -56.03
C TYR A 229 -33.65 95.09 -56.09
N MET A 230 -33.76 94.52 -57.29
CA MET A 230 -33.59 93.08 -57.49
C MET A 230 -32.18 92.64 -57.09
N ASN A 231 -31.15 93.41 -57.46
CA ASN A 231 -29.78 93.14 -57.02
C ASN A 231 -29.64 93.21 -55.49
N ASP A 232 -30.26 94.18 -54.81
CA ASP A 232 -30.18 94.27 -53.34
C ASP A 232 -30.93 93.11 -52.66
N LEU A 233 -32.08 92.66 -53.20
CA LEU A 233 -32.78 91.46 -52.74
C LEU A 233 -31.91 90.19 -52.90
N TYR A 234 -31.27 90.01 -54.06
CA TYR A 234 -30.34 88.91 -54.27
C TYR A 234 -29.13 89.00 -53.31
N THR A 235 -28.61 90.21 -53.03
CA THR A 235 -27.52 90.36 -52.05
C THR A 235 -27.96 90.05 -50.61
N ARG A 236 -29.19 90.40 -50.22
CA ARG A 236 -29.75 90.06 -48.89
C ARG A 236 -29.97 88.57 -48.76
N MET A 237 -30.54 87.93 -49.77
CA MET A 237 -30.72 86.48 -49.83
C MET A 237 -29.38 85.76 -49.73
N ARG A 238 -28.36 86.24 -50.47
CA ARG A 238 -27.01 85.67 -50.44
C ARG A 238 -26.32 85.85 -49.08
N LYS A 239 -26.39 87.03 -48.46
CA LYS A 239 -25.85 87.27 -47.10
C LYS A 239 -26.52 86.41 -46.04
N LYS A 240 -27.83 86.17 -46.17
CA LYS A 240 -28.55 85.28 -45.27
C LYS A 240 -28.07 83.83 -45.43
N SER A 241 -27.90 83.38 -46.68
CA SER A 241 -27.31 82.06 -46.99
C SER A 241 -25.88 81.91 -46.45
N ASP A 242 -25.00 82.87 -46.71
CA ASP A 242 -23.60 82.85 -46.27
C ASP A 242 -23.50 82.84 -44.73
N SER A 243 -24.37 83.59 -44.04
CA SER A 243 -24.45 83.60 -42.58
C SER A 243 -24.95 82.27 -42.01
N GLU A 244 -25.92 81.64 -42.66
CA GLU A 244 -26.43 80.31 -42.26
C GLU A 244 -25.37 79.22 -42.51
N GLU A 245 -24.62 79.30 -43.61
CA GLU A 245 -23.51 78.41 -43.93
C GLU A 245 -22.35 78.55 -42.94
N PHE A 246 -22.00 79.78 -42.58
CA PHE A 246 -20.98 80.05 -41.56
C PHE A 246 -21.40 79.52 -40.18
N GLN A 247 -22.67 79.71 -39.80
CA GLN A 247 -23.20 79.13 -38.56
C GLN A 247 -23.17 77.60 -38.57
N LYS A 248 -23.46 76.97 -39.73
CA LYS A 248 -23.33 75.51 -39.89
C LYS A 248 -21.87 75.06 -39.78
N GLN A 249 -20.92 75.79 -40.36
CA GLN A 249 -19.49 75.48 -40.24
C GLN A 249 -19.00 75.60 -38.80
N ILE A 250 -19.34 76.68 -38.09
CA ILE A 250 -19.02 76.83 -36.67
C ILE A 250 -19.64 75.69 -35.87
N ARG A 251 -20.91 75.38 -36.10
CA ARG A 251 -21.58 74.27 -35.42
C ARG A 251 -20.87 72.94 -35.67
N ASN A 252 -20.42 72.68 -36.91
CA ASN A 252 -19.71 71.45 -37.26
C ASN A 252 -18.33 71.38 -36.60
N VAL A 253 -17.54 72.44 -36.64
CA VAL A 253 -16.23 72.50 -35.98
C VAL A 253 -16.37 72.36 -34.47
N LEU A 254 -17.29 73.11 -33.85
CA LEU A 254 -17.55 73.03 -32.41
C LEU A 254 -17.99 71.62 -32.01
N SER A 255 -18.84 70.98 -32.82
CA SER A 255 -19.25 69.60 -32.59
C SER A 255 -18.07 68.62 -32.69
N GLY A 256 -17.21 68.76 -33.72
CA GLY A 256 -16.01 67.93 -33.87
C GLY A 256 -15.05 68.07 -32.70
N THR A 257 -14.74 69.30 -32.29
CA THR A 257 -13.87 69.55 -31.13
C THR A 257 -14.46 69.01 -29.83
N MET A 258 -15.78 69.10 -29.65
CA MET A 258 -16.45 68.53 -28.47
C MET A 258 -16.42 67.01 -28.48
N TRP A 259 -16.56 66.39 -29.65
CA TRP A 259 -16.41 64.94 -29.83
C TRP A 259 -14.99 64.48 -29.51
N ASP A 260 -13.96 65.16 -30.04
CA ASP A 260 -12.56 64.82 -29.78
C ASP A 260 -12.21 64.97 -28.28
N LEU A 261 -12.71 66.03 -27.63
CA LEU A 261 -12.57 66.21 -26.18
C LEU A 261 -13.25 65.08 -25.39
N SER A 262 -14.44 64.66 -25.80
CA SER A 262 -15.16 63.56 -25.15
C SER A 262 -14.43 62.23 -25.34
N ILE A 263 -13.90 61.96 -26.53
CA ILE A 263 -13.11 60.75 -26.81
C ILE A 263 -11.84 60.74 -25.96
N ALA A 264 -11.10 61.85 -25.90
CA ALA A 264 -9.90 61.95 -25.09
C ALA A 264 -10.17 61.76 -23.58
N GLU A 265 -11.32 62.25 -23.09
CA GLU A 265 -11.73 62.03 -21.70
C GLU A 265 -12.09 60.55 -21.44
N GLU A 266 -12.80 59.90 -22.36
CA GLU A 266 -13.11 58.48 -22.28
C GLU A 266 -11.85 57.61 -22.38
N GLU A 267 -10.92 57.91 -23.28
CA GLU A 267 -9.64 57.22 -23.41
C GLU A 267 -8.81 57.36 -22.13
N SER A 268 -8.72 58.55 -21.56
CA SER A 268 -8.05 58.77 -20.27
C SER A 268 -8.68 57.94 -19.15
N LYS A 269 -10.02 57.86 -19.08
CA LYS A 269 -10.72 56.99 -18.12
C LYS A 269 -10.37 55.52 -18.35
N LEU A 270 -10.41 55.06 -19.59
CA LEU A 270 -10.06 53.68 -19.95
C LEU A 270 -8.61 53.36 -19.60
N ASP A 271 -7.67 54.25 -19.90
CA ASP A 271 -6.25 54.07 -19.58
C ASP A 271 -6.01 53.99 -18.07
N THR A 272 -6.68 54.84 -17.28
CA THR A 272 -6.55 54.76 -15.81
C THR A 272 -7.13 53.46 -15.25
N GLU A 273 -8.24 52.96 -15.80
CA GLU A 273 -8.79 51.65 -15.42
C GLU A 273 -7.91 50.49 -15.86
N LEU A 274 -7.35 50.56 -17.07
CA LEU A 274 -6.41 49.60 -17.60
C LEU A 274 -5.16 49.54 -16.70
N ALA A 275 -4.58 50.69 -16.35
CA ALA A 275 -3.43 50.77 -15.46
C ALA A 275 -3.70 50.14 -14.09
N LYS A 276 -4.88 50.42 -13.50
CA LYS A 276 -5.31 49.80 -12.24
C LYS A 276 -5.41 48.28 -12.36
N LYS A 277 -5.98 47.76 -13.45
CA LYS A 277 -6.08 46.31 -13.70
C LYS A 277 -4.71 45.68 -13.88
N VAL A 278 -3.85 46.28 -14.71
CA VAL A 278 -2.47 45.80 -14.95
C VAL A 278 -1.65 45.80 -13.66
N MET A 279 -1.75 46.84 -12.83
CA MET A 279 -1.04 46.91 -11.57
C MET A 279 -1.51 45.83 -10.58
N LYS A 280 -2.82 45.58 -10.49
CA LYS A 280 -3.36 44.47 -9.69
C LYS A 280 -2.87 43.11 -10.20
N LEU A 281 -2.88 42.89 -11.51
CA LEU A 281 -2.36 41.65 -12.11
C LEU A 281 -0.88 41.44 -11.79
N SER A 282 -0.06 42.48 -11.92
CA SER A 282 1.37 42.40 -11.56
C SER A 282 1.60 42.09 -10.07
N GLN A 283 0.74 42.59 -9.18
CA GLN A 283 0.78 42.24 -7.76
C GLN A 283 0.40 40.77 -7.52
N PHE A 284 -0.67 40.28 -8.17
CA PHE A 284 -1.07 38.88 -8.07
C PHE A 284 0.01 37.94 -8.63
N GLU A 285 0.64 38.29 -9.75
CA GLU A 285 1.77 37.54 -10.32
C GLU A 285 2.93 37.45 -9.34
N LYS A 286 3.29 38.56 -8.68
CA LYS A 286 4.33 38.56 -7.65
C LYS A 286 3.97 37.64 -6.48
N GLN A 287 2.75 37.74 -5.96
CA GLN A 287 2.28 36.89 -4.86
C GLN A 287 2.25 35.41 -5.23
N MET A 288 1.80 35.09 -6.45
CA MET A 288 1.79 33.72 -6.96
C MET A 288 3.22 33.19 -7.14
N CYS A 289 4.15 34.01 -7.62
CA CYS A 289 5.56 33.65 -7.75
C CYS A 289 6.20 33.34 -6.38
N THR A 290 5.94 34.17 -5.36
CA THR A 290 6.44 33.92 -4.00
C THR A 290 5.86 32.63 -3.42
N GLN A 291 4.55 32.38 -3.57
CA GLN A 291 3.93 31.13 -3.12
C GLN A 291 4.49 29.90 -3.85
N ILE A 292 4.71 29.99 -5.17
CA ILE A 292 5.35 28.91 -5.94
C ILE A 292 6.77 28.65 -5.44
N MET A 293 7.52 29.70 -5.08
CA MET A 293 8.88 29.54 -4.56
C MET A 293 8.88 28.91 -3.17
N GLU A 294 7.96 29.30 -2.29
CA GLU A 294 7.77 28.71 -0.96
C GLU A 294 7.37 27.23 -1.04
N THR A 295 6.39 26.90 -1.87
CA THR A 295 5.94 25.51 -2.07
C THR A 295 7.05 24.64 -2.66
N LYS A 296 7.82 25.16 -3.63
CA LYS A 296 9.03 24.48 -4.14
C LYS A 296 10.08 24.27 -3.05
N GLN A 297 10.28 25.26 -2.17
CA GLN A 297 11.22 25.14 -1.08
C GLN A 297 10.77 24.11 -0.03
N GLN A 298 9.48 24.09 0.32
CA GLN A 298 8.89 23.08 1.19
C GLN A 298 9.03 21.68 0.60
N ALA A 299 8.78 21.51 -0.70
CA ALA A 299 8.99 20.24 -1.40
C ALA A 299 10.46 19.78 -1.35
N ARG A 300 11.43 20.68 -1.56
CA ARG A 300 12.86 20.37 -1.41
C ARG A 300 13.22 19.98 0.02
N ASN A 301 12.67 20.65 1.02
CA ASN A 301 12.88 20.32 2.43
C ASN A 301 12.29 18.94 2.76
N LEU A 302 11.11 18.61 2.25
CA LEU A 302 10.50 17.29 2.44
C LEU A 302 11.37 16.17 1.84
N VAL A 303 11.91 16.38 0.63
CA VAL A 303 12.83 15.43 0.02
C VAL A 303 14.11 15.28 0.84
N LYS A 304 14.70 16.37 1.31
CA LYS A 304 15.88 16.33 2.20
C LYS A 304 15.61 15.58 3.49
N ASN A 305 14.49 15.89 4.16
CA ASN A 305 14.08 15.23 5.39
C ASN A 305 13.83 13.73 5.16
N ARG A 306 13.21 13.35 4.04
CA ARG A 306 13.01 11.95 3.67
C ARG A 306 14.34 11.22 3.48
N VAL A 307 15.28 11.83 2.76
CA VAL A 307 16.61 11.23 2.54
C VAL A 307 17.38 11.09 3.86
N GLN A 308 17.29 12.08 4.75
CA GLN A 308 17.94 12.02 6.05
C GLN A 308 17.31 10.94 6.94
N ALA A 309 15.97 10.89 7.02
CA ALA A 309 15.27 9.87 7.78
C ALA A 309 15.60 8.46 7.25
N GLU A 310 15.66 8.27 5.93
CA GLU A 310 16.04 6.99 5.34
C GLU A 310 17.47 6.56 5.71
N LYS A 311 18.42 7.50 5.76
CA LYS A 311 19.78 7.23 6.25
C LYS A 311 19.77 6.85 7.73
N GLU A 312 19.10 7.61 8.58
CA GLU A 312 19.00 7.33 10.01
C GLU A 312 18.37 5.95 10.28
N PHE A 313 17.32 5.58 9.54
CA PHE A 313 16.73 4.25 9.63
C PHE A 313 17.65 3.15 9.11
N ALA A 314 18.43 3.41 8.05
CA ALA A 314 19.42 2.46 7.56
C ALA A 314 20.52 2.22 8.61
N ASP A 315 21.06 3.29 9.19
CA ASP A 315 22.08 3.23 10.24
C ASP A 315 21.55 2.49 11.49
N GLN A 316 20.32 2.76 11.91
CA GLN A 316 19.69 2.04 13.03
C GLN A 316 19.53 0.55 12.74
N ARG A 317 19.12 0.17 11.51
CA ARG A 317 19.03 -1.24 11.13
C ARG A 317 20.39 -1.92 11.12
N GLU A 318 21.42 -1.24 10.64
CA GLU A 318 22.79 -1.76 10.63
C GLU A 318 23.30 -1.95 12.07
N GLN A 319 23.05 -0.99 12.96
CA GLN A 319 23.40 -1.11 14.38
C GLN A 319 22.68 -2.29 15.05
N GLN A 320 21.37 -2.45 14.82
CA GLN A 320 20.62 -3.59 15.34
C GLN A 320 21.14 -4.92 14.80
N PHE A 321 21.49 -4.96 13.51
CA PHE A 321 22.07 -6.14 12.89
C PHE A 321 23.44 -6.49 13.48
N ASN A 322 24.30 -5.49 13.68
CA ASN A 322 25.61 -5.67 14.30
C ASN A 322 25.48 -6.15 15.76
N GLN A 323 24.56 -5.58 16.53
CA GLN A 323 24.27 -6.04 17.89
C GLN A 323 23.77 -7.49 17.90
N PHE A 324 22.93 -7.88 16.95
CA PHE A 324 22.49 -9.26 16.81
C PHE A 324 23.68 -10.19 16.52
N LEU A 325 24.57 -9.82 15.59
CA LEU A 325 25.77 -10.60 15.29
C LEU A 325 26.71 -10.71 16.49
N ASP A 326 26.89 -9.64 17.25
CA ASP A 326 27.71 -9.64 18.46
C ASP A 326 27.12 -10.57 19.53
N ASN A 327 25.79 -10.52 19.74
CA ASN A 327 25.12 -11.44 20.66
C ASN A 327 25.27 -12.91 20.23
N VAL A 328 25.14 -13.21 18.93
CA VAL A 328 25.35 -14.56 18.40
C VAL A 328 26.80 -15.00 18.61
N LYS A 329 27.76 -14.11 18.37
CA LYS A 329 29.18 -14.37 18.60
C LYS A 329 29.46 -14.66 20.08
N GLU A 330 28.88 -13.89 21.00
CA GLU A 330 29.00 -14.14 22.44
C GLU A 330 28.40 -15.48 22.85
N GLN A 331 27.22 -15.84 22.31
CA GLN A 331 26.62 -17.16 22.55
C GLN A 331 27.52 -18.31 22.09
N ILE A 332 28.07 -18.21 20.86
CA ILE A 332 29.01 -19.22 20.35
C ILE A 332 30.25 -19.31 21.25
N GLN A 333 30.78 -18.18 21.70
CA GLN A 333 31.93 -18.18 22.62
C GLN A 333 31.61 -18.88 23.94
N LEU A 334 30.44 -18.61 24.53
CA LEU A 334 29.99 -19.29 25.75
C LEU A 334 29.87 -20.80 25.53
N GLU A 335 29.19 -21.24 24.48
CA GLU A 335 29.07 -22.67 24.15
C GLU A 335 30.43 -23.35 23.96
N VAL A 336 31.36 -22.70 23.27
CA VAL A 336 32.73 -23.21 23.10
C VAL A 336 33.43 -23.35 24.45
N THR A 337 33.31 -22.36 25.34
CA THR A 337 33.89 -22.46 26.68
C THR A 337 33.28 -23.59 27.50
N GLU A 338 31.96 -23.81 27.41
CA GLU A 338 31.27 -24.91 28.07
C GLU A 338 31.77 -26.27 27.58
N ILE A 339 31.91 -26.44 26.27
CA ILE A 339 32.48 -27.65 25.67
C ILE A 339 33.91 -27.89 26.17
N ASP A 340 34.74 -26.85 26.24
CA ASP A 340 36.11 -26.96 26.75
C ASP A 340 36.14 -27.34 28.24
N PHE A 341 35.25 -26.76 29.06
CA PHE A 341 35.10 -27.13 30.47
C PHE A 341 34.66 -28.58 30.64
N GLU A 342 33.68 -29.04 29.86
CA GLU A 342 33.22 -30.43 29.88
C GLU A 342 34.32 -31.40 29.46
N LYS A 343 35.08 -31.06 28.41
CA LYS A 343 36.24 -31.85 27.96
C LYS A 343 37.30 -31.96 29.05
N GLN A 344 37.61 -30.88 29.75
CA GLN A 344 38.53 -30.90 30.89
C GLN A 344 37.99 -31.77 32.04
N ARG A 345 36.71 -31.62 32.38
CA ARG A 345 36.05 -32.43 33.41
C ARG A 345 36.09 -33.92 33.08
N GLN A 346 35.78 -34.30 31.85
CA GLN A 346 35.85 -35.68 31.37
C GLN A 346 37.28 -36.23 31.45
N ALA A 347 38.28 -35.44 31.02
CA ALA A 347 39.68 -35.85 31.11
C ALA A 347 40.14 -36.09 32.56
N MET A 348 39.73 -35.23 33.50
CA MET A 348 40.02 -35.42 34.93
C MET A 348 39.34 -36.68 35.49
N LEU A 349 38.07 -36.94 35.12
CA LEU A 349 37.35 -38.14 35.52
C LEU A 349 38.01 -39.40 34.97
N HIS A 350 38.38 -39.42 33.69
CA HIS A 350 39.10 -40.53 33.08
C HIS A 350 40.43 -40.80 33.80
N LYS A 351 41.20 -39.76 34.13
CA LYS A 351 42.45 -39.91 34.89
C LYS A 351 42.20 -40.52 36.27
N ARG A 352 41.16 -40.08 36.98
CA ARG A 352 40.81 -40.60 38.31
C ARG A 352 40.35 -42.06 38.26
N LEU A 353 39.41 -42.37 37.37
CA LEU A 353 38.91 -43.74 37.18
C LEU A 353 40.02 -44.70 36.73
N TYR A 354 40.91 -44.24 35.86
CA TYR A 354 42.09 -45.01 35.46
C TYR A 354 43.01 -45.27 36.66
N GLY A 355 43.29 -44.25 37.48
CA GLY A 355 44.07 -44.39 38.70
C GLY A 355 43.45 -45.39 39.69
N GLU A 356 42.14 -45.30 39.93
CA GLU A 356 41.41 -46.25 40.78
C GLU A 356 41.41 -47.67 40.23
N LYS A 357 41.24 -47.84 38.91
CA LYS A 357 41.33 -49.14 38.24
C LYS A 357 42.71 -49.77 38.43
N MET A 358 43.77 -48.97 38.30
CA MET A 358 45.15 -49.45 38.51
C MET A 358 45.43 -49.78 39.98
N LYS A 359 44.91 -48.98 40.92
CA LYS A 359 44.98 -49.30 42.36
C LYS A 359 44.27 -50.61 42.68
N ARG A 360 43.04 -50.82 42.19
CA ARG A 360 42.28 -52.07 42.39
C ARG A 360 43.00 -53.29 41.81
N LYS A 361 43.56 -53.15 40.59
CA LYS A 361 44.40 -54.22 40.01
C LYS A 361 45.60 -54.54 40.89
N ARG A 362 46.33 -53.51 41.35
CA ARG A 362 47.49 -53.69 42.22
C ARG A 362 47.12 -54.34 43.55
N GLN A 363 46.01 -53.91 44.17
CA GLN A 363 45.49 -54.51 45.40
C GLN A 363 45.13 -55.98 45.18
N HIS A 364 44.42 -56.31 44.12
CA HIS A 364 44.07 -57.68 43.80
C HIS A 364 45.30 -58.59 43.64
N TYR A 365 46.31 -58.15 42.88
CA TYR A 365 47.56 -58.92 42.77
C TYR A 365 48.31 -59.00 44.11
N TYR A 366 48.27 -57.94 44.92
CA TYR A 366 48.88 -57.94 46.24
C TYR A 366 48.18 -58.91 47.19
N GLU A 367 46.85 -58.93 47.22
CA GLU A 367 46.03 -59.87 48.01
C GLU A 367 46.36 -61.32 47.63
N ILE A 368 46.37 -61.65 46.33
CA ILE A 368 46.76 -62.99 45.87
C ILE A 368 48.17 -63.34 46.36
N CYS A 369 49.15 -62.46 46.16
CA CYS A 369 50.52 -62.72 46.61
C CYS A 369 50.59 -62.87 48.14
N TYR A 370 49.89 -62.03 48.88
CA TYR A 370 49.84 -62.06 50.33
C TYR A 370 49.26 -63.39 50.83
N ASP A 371 48.13 -63.84 50.27
CA ASP A 371 47.49 -65.11 50.61
C ASP A 371 48.40 -66.31 50.26
N THR A 372 49.11 -66.24 49.13
CA THR A 372 50.10 -67.29 48.78
C THR A 372 51.27 -67.34 49.74
N VAL A 373 51.77 -66.19 50.23
CA VAL A 373 52.85 -66.15 51.21
C VAL A 373 52.35 -66.65 52.57
N LEU A 374 51.14 -66.27 52.98
CA LEU A 374 50.54 -66.73 54.22
C LEU A 374 50.34 -68.25 54.24
N SER A 375 49.81 -68.82 53.16
CA SER A 375 49.68 -70.28 53.04
C SER A 375 51.02 -71.02 53.00
N LEU A 376 52.08 -70.43 52.46
CA LEU A 376 53.45 -70.95 52.57
C LEU A 376 53.98 -70.90 54.01
N ILE A 377 53.71 -69.81 54.74
CA ILE A 377 54.07 -69.68 56.16
C ILE A 377 53.30 -70.70 56.99
N ASP A 378 52.01 -70.91 56.74
CA ASP A 378 51.19 -71.91 57.43
C ASP A 378 51.74 -73.33 57.21
N TYR A 379 52.12 -73.64 55.97
CA TYR A 379 52.78 -74.91 55.66
C TYR A 379 54.13 -75.05 56.39
N ALA A 380 54.98 -74.02 56.35
CA ALA A 380 56.29 -74.04 56.99
C ALA A 380 56.21 -74.11 58.52
N THR A 381 55.24 -73.41 59.13
CA THR A 381 55.01 -73.44 60.58
C THR A 381 54.45 -74.77 61.03
N LYS A 382 53.49 -75.37 60.28
CA LYS A 382 53.03 -76.74 60.56
C LYS A 382 54.18 -77.73 60.40
N TYR A 383 54.95 -77.66 59.31
CA TYR A 383 56.12 -78.51 59.11
C TYR A 383 57.11 -78.40 60.29
N ALA A 384 57.50 -77.18 60.68
CA ALA A 384 58.41 -76.94 61.80
C ALA A 384 57.85 -77.45 63.14
N TYR A 385 56.56 -77.26 63.40
CA TYR A 385 55.90 -77.76 64.60
C TYR A 385 55.95 -79.28 64.69
N PHE A 386 55.60 -79.99 63.61
CA PHE A 386 55.64 -81.45 63.57
C PHE A 386 57.06 -82.01 63.62
N THR A 387 58.05 -81.36 62.99
CA THR A 387 59.47 -81.77 63.15
C THR A 387 59.94 -81.67 64.59
N LYS A 388 59.48 -80.65 65.34
CA LYS A 388 59.83 -80.47 66.75
C LYS A 388 59.12 -81.48 67.65
N LEU A 389 57.89 -81.87 67.32
CA LEU A 389 57.08 -82.79 68.11
C LEU A 389 57.52 -84.25 67.96
N LEU A 390 58.01 -84.63 66.77
CA LEU A 390 58.40 -86.01 66.47
C LEU A 390 59.90 -86.30 66.68
N GLU A 391 60.76 -85.28 66.79
CA GLU A 391 62.24 -85.36 66.91
C GLU A 391 62.97 -86.17 65.79
N ASP A 392 62.22 -86.78 64.85
CA ASP A 392 62.64 -87.54 63.66
C ASP A 392 62.00 -86.95 62.36
N ASP A 393 62.35 -87.52 61.18
CA ASP A 393 61.80 -87.12 59.87
C ASP A 393 60.27 -87.31 59.78
N ILE A 394 59.58 -86.33 59.18
CA ILE A 394 58.11 -86.36 59.04
C ILE A 394 57.68 -87.43 58.02
N PRO A 395 56.71 -88.32 58.35
CA PRO A 395 56.18 -89.32 57.42
C PRO A 395 55.57 -88.71 56.13
N GLU A 396 55.84 -89.32 54.99
CA GLU A 396 55.44 -88.83 53.65
C GLU A 396 53.92 -88.65 53.48
N HIS A 397 53.10 -89.46 54.16
CA HIS A 397 51.64 -89.37 54.10
C HIS A 397 51.12 -88.00 54.55
N PHE A 398 51.63 -87.46 55.66
CA PHE A 398 51.23 -86.14 56.16
C PHE A 398 51.67 -85.01 55.23
N ILE A 399 52.86 -85.12 54.64
CA ILE A 399 53.37 -84.18 53.65
C ILE A 399 52.48 -84.18 52.40
N HIS A 400 52.05 -85.36 51.94
CA HIS A 400 51.14 -85.50 50.80
C HIS A 400 49.77 -84.89 51.11
N GLU A 401 49.21 -85.15 52.29
CA GLU A 401 47.93 -84.59 52.72
C GLU A 401 47.96 -83.06 52.80
N TRP A 402 48.98 -82.47 53.43
CA TRP A 402 49.11 -81.01 53.52
C TRP A 402 49.37 -80.36 52.17
N LYS A 403 50.15 -81.00 51.28
CA LYS A 403 50.29 -80.55 49.89
C LYS A 403 48.93 -80.56 49.17
N THR A 404 48.13 -81.61 49.39
CA THR A 404 46.79 -81.73 48.80
C THR A 404 45.86 -80.63 49.31
N LEU A 405 45.90 -80.30 50.61
CA LEU A 405 45.14 -79.19 51.20
C LEU A 405 45.60 -77.83 50.66
N TYR A 406 46.91 -77.60 50.54
CA TYR A 406 47.49 -76.39 49.94
C TYR A 406 47.01 -76.18 48.50
N TYR A 407 47.08 -77.22 47.66
CA TYR A 407 46.60 -77.13 46.27
C TYR A 407 45.08 -76.96 46.17
N LYS A 408 44.32 -77.41 47.17
CA LYS A 408 42.88 -77.18 47.29
C LYS A 408 42.51 -75.84 47.94
N GLN A 409 43.49 -75.02 48.33
CA GLN A 409 43.30 -73.75 49.07
C GLN A 409 42.47 -73.93 50.36
N GLN A 410 42.61 -75.07 51.01
CA GLN A 410 41.98 -75.36 52.30
C GLN A 410 42.97 -75.03 53.44
N PRO A 411 42.46 -74.54 54.58
CA PRO A 411 43.31 -74.23 55.73
C PRO A 411 44.06 -75.48 56.16
N ILE A 412 45.37 -75.33 56.36
CA ILE A 412 46.24 -76.43 56.78
C ILE A 412 46.10 -76.69 58.29
N PHE A 413 45.67 -75.68 59.05
CA PHE A 413 45.31 -75.80 60.46
C PHE A 413 43.82 -76.09 60.61
N ASP A 414 43.47 -76.94 61.58
CA ASP A 414 42.08 -77.18 61.92
C ASP A 414 41.52 -75.93 62.62
N ILE A 415 40.55 -75.25 62.01
CA ILE A 415 39.86 -74.07 62.55
C ILE A 415 38.82 -74.47 63.63
N LEU A 416 38.85 -75.72 64.09
CA LEU A 416 37.94 -76.17 65.13
C LEU A 416 38.39 -75.54 66.45
N ASP A 417 37.53 -74.69 67.03
CA ASP A 417 37.62 -74.35 68.45
C ASP A 417 37.80 -75.64 69.23
N PRO A 418 38.75 -75.71 70.18
CA PRO A 418 38.93 -76.89 70.99
C PRO A 418 37.56 -77.26 71.57
N MET A 419 37.09 -78.47 71.26
CA MET A 419 35.79 -79.01 71.69
C MET A 419 35.56 -78.92 73.21
N GLU A 420 36.61 -78.63 73.98
CA GLU A 420 36.58 -78.34 75.41
C GLU A 420 35.79 -77.07 75.77
N ASP A 421 35.69 -76.07 74.91
CA ASP A 421 34.97 -74.82 75.22
C ASP A 421 33.48 -74.87 74.83
N LEU A 422 33.12 -75.62 73.77
CA LEU A 422 31.72 -75.90 73.41
C LEU A 422 31.00 -76.79 74.44
N ILE A 423 31.74 -77.63 75.16
CA ILE A 423 31.18 -78.45 76.24
C ILE A 423 30.91 -77.58 77.48
N LYS A 424 31.78 -76.59 77.79
CA LYS A 424 31.55 -75.67 78.91
C LYS A 424 30.30 -74.82 78.71
N GLU A 425 30.09 -74.23 77.53
CA GLU A 425 28.90 -73.42 77.25
C GLU A 425 27.59 -74.20 77.41
N LYS A 426 27.54 -75.47 76.95
CA LYS A 426 26.36 -76.32 77.15
C LYS A 426 26.11 -76.69 78.61
N THR A 427 27.17 -76.84 79.40
CA THR A 427 27.04 -77.17 80.83
C THR A 427 26.52 -75.98 81.64
N GLU A 428 26.83 -74.75 81.21
CA GLU A 428 26.36 -73.52 81.85
C GLU A 428 24.90 -73.17 81.46
N GLU A 429 24.47 -73.47 80.23
CA GLU A 429 23.06 -73.32 79.81
C GLU A 429 22.12 -74.36 80.46
N GLU A 430 22.56 -75.61 80.66
CA GLU A 430 21.76 -76.65 81.34
C GLU A 430 21.70 -76.49 82.87
N ALA A 431 22.68 -75.82 83.48
CA ALA A 431 22.68 -75.52 84.92
C ALA A 431 21.81 -74.30 85.30
N ALA A 432 21.48 -73.43 84.34
CA ALA A 432 20.72 -72.21 84.57
C ALA A 432 19.19 -72.38 84.48
N ALA A 433 18.68 -73.60 84.24
CA ALA A 433 17.24 -73.85 84.14
C ALA A 433 16.72 -75.04 85.01
N PRO A 434 16.41 -74.80 86.29
CA PRO A 434 15.29 -75.45 86.99
C PRO A 434 14.08 -74.50 86.98
N SER A 435 12.97 -74.89 86.32
CA SER A 435 11.82 -75.66 86.86
C SER A 435 10.90 -74.88 87.78
#